data_AF-A0A3B0Y3J1-F1
#
_entry.id   AF-A0A3B0Y3J1-F1
#
_cell.length_a   1.000
_cell.length_b   1.000
_cell.length_c   1.000
_cell.angle_alpha   90.00
_cell.angle_beta   90.00
_cell.angle_gamma   90.00
#
_symmetry.space_group_name_H-M   'P 1'
#
loop_
_entity.id
_entity.type
_entity.pdbx_description
1 polymer ?
#
loop_
_entity_poly.entity_id
_entity_poly.type
_entity_poly.pdbx_seq_one_letter_code
_entity_poly.pdbx_strand_id
1 'polypeptide(L)' 'MSVSLSPFFCFPYHSWEKGSVEQVNGLIRRFFPKGTNFNEVSSAEINKVEKLLNNRSKKYLNYRTHYEMFRIASNALAD' A
#
# COMPACT_ATOMS: atom_id res chain seq x y z
N MET A 1 3.98 -21.01 -14.61
CA MET A 1 4.49 -19.66 -14.94
C MET A 1 5.45 -19.23 -13.84
N SER A 2 6.75 -19.21 -14.09
CA SER A 2 7.71 -18.55 -13.20
C SER A 2 7.72 -17.05 -13.54
N VAL A 3 7.37 -16.22 -12.56
CA VAL A 3 7.51 -14.77 -12.68
C VAL A 3 9.00 -14.46 -12.41
N SER A 4 9.75 -14.01 -13.42
CA SER A 4 11.13 -13.56 -13.19
C SER A 4 11.11 -12.16 -12.59
N LEU A 5 11.33 -12.05 -11.28
CA LEU A 5 11.49 -10.79 -10.59
C LEU A 5 12.83 -10.78 -9.86
N SER A 6 13.61 -9.71 -10.00
CA SER A 6 14.83 -9.51 -9.22
C SER A 6 14.46 -9.02 -7.82
N PRO A 7 14.91 -9.70 -6.74
CA PRO A 7 14.65 -9.22 -5.38
C PRO A 7 15.51 -8.00 -5.09
N PHE A 8 14.93 -7.02 -4.38
CA PHE A 8 15.64 -5.85 -3.86
C PHE A 8 15.52 -5.85 -2.33
N PHE A 9 16.63 -5.55 -1.65
CA PHE A 9 16.70 -5.46 -0.19
C PHE A 9 17.18 -4.08 0.24
N CYS A 10 16.70 -3.62 1.39
CA CYS A 10 17.18 -2.39 2.01
C CYS A 10 18.54 -2.62 2.68
N PHE A 11 19.37 -1.59 2.70
CA PHE A 11 20.66 -1.64 3.38
C PHE A 11 20.50 -1.60 4.91
N PRO A 12 21.40 -2.25 5.67
CA PRO A 12 21.36 -2.22 7.12
C PRO A 12 21.55 -0.78 7.65
N TYR A 13 20.75 -0.38 8.63
CA TYR A 13 20.73 0.99 9.20
C TYR A 13 20.20 2.10 8.27
N HIS A 14 19.67 1.76 7.10
CA HIS A 14 19.01 2.71 6.18
C HIS A 14 17.48 2.68 6.35
N SER A 15 16.99 3.06 7.54
CA SER A 15 15.55 3.00 7.87
C SER A 15 14.65 3.80 6.91
N TRP A 16 15.18 4.89 6.34
CA TRP A 16 14.45 5.76 5.41
C TRP A 16 14.04 5.08 4.10
N GLU A 17 14.72 4.01 3.69
CA GLU A 17 14.36 3.24 2.48
C GLU A 17 12.98 2.59 2.58
N LYS A 18 12.46 2.44 3.81
CA LYS A 18 11.14 1.83 4.09
C LYS A 18 10.10 2.84 4.56
N GLY A 19 10.39 4.14 4.55
CA GLY A 19 9.50 5.16 5.14
C GLY A 19 8.06 5.07 4.61
N SER A 20 7.87 4.87 3.31
CA SER A 20 6.55 4.72 2.69
C SER A 20 5.81 3.45 3.15
N VAL A 21 6.53 2.33 3.27
CA VAL A 21 5.97 1.05 3.72
C VAL A 21 5.53 1.15 5.18
N GLU A 22 6.37 1.76 6.02
CA GLU A 22 6.07 1.97 7.45
C GLU A 22 4.86 2.90 7.64
N GLN A 23 4.74 3.96 6.84
CA GLN A 23 3.55 4.81 6.83
C GLN A 23 2.27 4.04 6.50
N VAL A 24 2.29 3.23 5.44
CA VAL A 24 1.12 2.45 5.02
C VAL A 24 0.74 1.41 6.08
N ASN A 25 1.72 0.70 6.65
CA ASN A 25 1.50 -0.23 7.75
C ASN A 25 0.88 0.46 8.97
N GLY A 26 1.33 1.66 9.31
CA GLY A 26 0.73 2.48 10.36
C GLY A 26 -0.73 2.83 10.10
N LEU A 27 -1.12 3.06 8.84
CA LEU A 27 -2.52 3.30 8.47
C LEU A 27 -3.37 2.04 8.58
N ILE A 28 -2.88 0.90 8.11
CA ILE A 28 -3.56 -0.39 8.24
C ILE A 28 -3.82 -0.70 9.72
N ARG A 29 -2.85 -0.42 10.60
CA ARG A 29 -2.98 -0.63 12.04
C ARG A 29 -4.02 0.25 12.74
N ARG A 30 -4.52 1.31 12.09
CA ARG A 30 -5.68 2.07 12.60
C ARG A 30 -6.99 1.32 12.41
N PHE A 31 -7.06 0.42 11.42
CA PHE A 31 -8.22 -0.44 11.17
C PHE A 31 -8.09 -1.79 11.87
N PHE A 32 -6.86 -2.35 11.91
CA PHE A 32 -6.55 -3.62 12.55
C PHE A 32 -5.46 -3.42 13.62
N PRO A 33 -5.85 -3.10 14.86
CA PRO A 33 -4.90 -2.87 15.95
C PRO A 33 -3.90 -4.02 16.17
N LYS A 34 -2.88 -3.79 17.00
CA LYS A 34 -1.98 -4.87 17.41
C LYS A 34 -2.79 -5.94 18.17
N GLY A 35 -2.55 -7.20 17.85
CA GLY A 35 -3.28 -8.34 18.43
C GLY A 35 -4.50 -8.81 17.61
N THR A 36 -4.89 -8.11 16.52
CA THR A 36 -5.95 -8.59 15.63
C THR A 36 -5.57 -9.94 15.00
N ASN A 37 -6.41 -10.95 15.17
CA ASN A 37 -6.29 -12.22 14.48
C ASN A 37 -6.85 -12.09 13.06
N PHE A 38 -5.97 -12.05 12.06
CA PHE A 38 -6.38 -11.90 10.66
C PHE A 38 -7.14 -13.11 10.09
N ASN A 39 -7.10 -14.27 10.76
CA ASN A 39 -7.95 -15.41 10.37
C ASN A 39 -9.43 -15.19 10.67
N GLU A 40 -9.74 -14.28 11.61
CA GLU A 40 -11.12 -13.92 11.98
C GLU A 40 -11.62 -12.70 11.21
N VAL A 41 -10.72 -11.99 10.51
CA VAL A 41 -11.10 -10.84 9.68
C VAL A 41 -11.62 -11.37 8.34
N SER A 42 -12.83 -10.94 7.97
CA SER A 42 -13.42 -11.35 6.71
C SER A 42 -12.68 -10.73 5.51
N SER A 43 -12.63 -11.45 4.39
CA SER A 43 -12.10 -10.91 3.13
C SER A 43 -12.85 -9.64 2.69
N ALA A 44 -14.14 -9.53 3.03
CA ALA A 44 -14.95 -8.35 2.75
C ALA A 44 -14.45 -7.11 3.53
N GLU A 45 -14.07 -7.27 4.80
CA GLU A 45 -13.49 -6.19 5.60
C GLU A 45 -12.11 -5.78 5.10
N ILE A 46 -11.26 -6.74 4.73
CA ILE A 46 -9.95 -6.46 4.12
C ILE A 46 -10.13 -5.65 2.85
N ASN A 47 -11.01 -6.09 1.94
CA ASN A 47 -11.31 -5.38 0.70
C ASN A 47 -11.89 -3.98 0.95
N LYS A 48 -12.70 -3.81 1.99
CA LYS A 48 -13.25 -2.50 2.39
C LYS A 48 -12.13 -1.57 2.83
N VAL A 49 -11.23 -2.02 3.70
CA VAL A 49 -10.09 -1.23 4.19
C VAL A 49 -9.13 -0.88 3.06
N GLU A 50 -8.83 -1.85 2.18
CA GLU A 50 -8.02 -1.62 0.99
C GLU A 50 -8.60 -0.51 0.11
N LYS A 51 -9.90 -0.60 -0.21
CA LYS A 51 -10.60 0.43 -1.00
C LYS A 51 -10.53 1.79 -0.32
N LEU A 52 -10.73 1.86 0.99
CA LEU A 52 -10.63 3.12 1.74
C LEU A 52 -9.23 3.72 1.68
N LEU A 53 -8.18 2.90 1.81
CA LEU A 53 -6.79 3.36 1.75
C LEU A 53 -6.41 3.84 0.35
N ASN A 54 -6.76 3.08 -0.69
CA ASN A 54 -6.43 3.38 -2.08
C ASN A 54 -7.19 4.59 -2.63
N ASN A 55 -8.43 4.81 -2.18
CA ASN A 55 -9.24 5.97 -2.56
C ASN A 55 -9.06 7.18 -1.63
N ARG A 56 -8.15 7.11 -0.66
CA ARG A 56 -7.88 8.25 0.22
C ARG A 56 -7.06 9.30 -0.51
N SER A 57 -7.61 10.49 -0.68
CA SER A 57 -6.89 11.67 -1.19
C SER A 57 -5.63 11.95 -0.36
N LYS A 58 -4.51 12.26 -1.02
CA LYS A 58 -3.23 12.57 -0.38
C LYS A 58 -2.75 13.96 -0.79
N LYS A 59 -2.42 14.78 0.20
CA LYS A 59 -1.91 16.15 -0.02
C LYS A 59 -0.66 16.18 -0.91
N TYR A 60 0.27 15.25 -0.71
CA TYR A 60 1.51 15.17 -1.51
C TYR A 60 1.27 14.69 -2.96
N LEU A 61 0.07 14.22 -3.29
CA LEU A 61 -0.36 13.88 -4.66
C LEU A 61 -1.26 14.96 -5.25
N ASN A 62 -1.18 16.21 -4.78
CA ASN A 62 -2.09 17.29 -5.17
C ASN A 62 -3.57 16.91 -4.96
N TYR A 63 -3.85 16.28 -3.82
CA TYR A 63 -5.19 15.79 -3.44
C TYR A 63 -5.76 14.69 -4.34
N ARG A 64 -4.96 14.08 -5.20
CA ARG A 64 -5.32 12.84 -5.90
C ARG A 64 -5.23 11.62 -5.01
N THR A 65 -5.89 10.55 -5.42
CA THR A 65 -5.84 9.25 -4.75
C THR A 65 -4.68 8.39 -5.26
N HIS A 66 -4.27 7.40 -4.47
CA HIS A 66 -3.30 6.40 -4.92
C HIS A 66 -3.81 5.63 -6.13
N TYR A 67 -5.10 5.31 -6.15
CA TYR A 67 -5.75 4.62 -7.26
C TYR A 67 -5.69 5.40 -8.58
N GLU A 68 -5.98 6.71 -8.54
CA GLU A 68 -5.88 7.58 -9.72
C GLU A 68 -4.46 7.64 -10.26
N MET A 69 -3.48 7.85 -9.37
CA MET A 69 -2.07 7.93 -9.77
C MET A 69 -1.56 6.61 -10.33
N PHE A 70 -1.99 5.48 -9.76
CA PHE A 70 -1.68 4.16 -10.30
C PHE A 70 -2.24 3.97 -11.71
N ARG A 71 -3.50 4.35 -11.96
CA ARG A 71 -4.12 4.26 -13.29
C ARG A 71 -3.42 5.14 -14.31
N ILE A 72 -3.06 6.37 -13.94
CA ILE A 72 -2.31 7.28 -14.82
C ILE A 72 -0.95 6.68 -15.19
N ALA A 73 -0.20 6.20 -14.19
CA ALA A 73 1.12 5.60 -14.42
C ALA A 73 1.03 4.31 -15.25
N SER A 74 0.03 3.46 -14.99
CA SER A 74 -0.17 2.23 -15.75
C SER A 74 -0.52 2.49 -17.21
N ASN A 75 -1.35 3.50 -17.49
CA ASN A 75 -1.68 3.88 -18.85
C ASN A 75 -0.47 4.48 -19.57
N ALA A 76 0.32 5.30 -18.88
CA ALA A 76 1.55 5.88 -19.43
C ALA A 76 2.66 4.86 -19.73
N LEU A 77 2.58 3.65 -19.15
CA LEU A 77 3.48 2.53 -19.45
C LEU A 77 2.96 1.62 -20.58
N ALA A 78 1.71 1.82 -21.01
CA ALA A 78 1.09 1.07 -22.10
C ALA A 78 1.22 1.77 -23.47
N ASP A 79 1.69 3.01 -23.48
CA ASP A 79 2.09 3.80 -24.66
C ASP A 79 3.63 3.73 -24.85
#